data_AF-A0A9P4L501-F1
#
_entry.id   AF-A0A9P4L501-F1
#
_cell.length_a   1.000
_cell.length_b   1.000
_cell.length_c   1.000
_cell.angle_alpha   90.00
_cell.angle_beta   90.00
_cell.angle_gamma   90.00
#
_symmetry.space_group_name_H-M   'P 1'
#
loop_
_entity.id
_entity.type
_entity.pdbx_description
1 polymer ?
#
loop_
_entity_poly.entity_id
_entity_poly.type
_entity_poly.pdbx_seq_one_letter_code
_entity_poly.pdbx_strand_id
1 'polypeptide(L)'
;QVIVGSDSRDRRTWLLSRALLARHSNFFADLFQDPNAKEPVILKDVEPRDFQNFVDYIRSSIYSLNQQTPGYRAIRANTLACLLGIRLGAKAYHDAALRQVYMIFEPLARLRTSNARKSSIRASDVEFICINTSPNGSTTNTVLNESGARNKINSGIRQLFFDAVASHWTQSNVLNIGDTGMDTHGDTASWSDMYNVYTDFRVTIASSLMMTNSWRAALLRPVEDYLN
;
A
#
# COMPACT_ATOMS: atom_id res chain seq x y z
N GLN A 1 -4.55 18.29 19.75
CA GLN A 1 -5.67 18.21 18.75
C GLN A 1 -5.13 17.77 17.39
N VAL A 2 -5.88 16.99 16.59
CA VAL A 2 -5.49 16.59 15.21
C VAL A 2 -6.56 17.04 14.21
N ILE A 3 -6.16 17.69 13.12
CA ILE A 3 -7.03 18.13 12.03
C ILE A 3 -6.59 17.44 10.74
N VAL A 4 -7.51 16.79 10.04
CA VAL A 4 -7.23 16.00 8.83
C VAL A 4 -8.09 16.47 7.66
N GLY A 5 -7.52 16.52 6.46
CA GLY A 5 -8.16 16.93 5.21
C GLY A 5 -7.51 18.18 4.59
N SER A 6 -7.56 18.25 3.26
CA SER A 6 -6.98 19.32 2.44
C SER A 6 -7.84 20.59 2.43
N ASP A 7 -9.16 20.42 2.28
CA ASP A 7 -10.12 21.52 2.08
C ASP A 7 -11.01 21.79 3.30
N SER A 8 -11.43 23.05 3.48
CA SER A 8 -12.24 23.46 4.62
C SER A 8 -13.58 22.73 4.75
N ARG A 9 -14.13 22.19 3.65
CA ARG A 9 -15.41 21.46 3.62
C ARG A 9 -15.32 20.02 4.10
N ASP A 10 -14.19 19.36 3.83
CA ASP A 10 -13.98 17.95 4.17
C ASP A 10 -13.07 17.76 5.39
N ARG A 11 -12.57 18.86 5.97
CA ARG A 11 -11.76 18.79 7.18
C ARG A 11 -12.54 18.24 8.37
N ARG A 12 -11.92 17.30 9.07
CA ARG A 12 -12.41 16.76 10.34
C ARG A 12 -11.38 16.97 11.44
N THR A 13 -11.88 17.07 12.66
CA THR A 13 -11.08 17.30 13.86
C THR A 13 -11.28 16.16 14.84
N TRP A 14 -10.17 15.62 15.36
CA TRP A 14 -10.19 14.61 16.41
C TRP A 14 -9.55 15.17 17.69
N LEU A 15 -10.25 14.95 18.79
CA LEU A 15 -9.75 15.17 20.13
C LEU A 15 -9.24 13.83 20.67
N LEU A 16 -7.93 13.63 20.56
CA LEU A 16 -7.24 12.41 21.00
C LEU A 16 -6.16 12.81 22.00
N SER A 17 -5.93 11.96 23.01
CA SER A 17 -4.87 12.20 23.98
C SER A 17 -3.50 12.01 23.33
N ARG A 18 -2.54 12.86 23.72
CA ARG A 18 -1.14 12.75 23.25
C ARG A 18 -0.56 11.36 23.56
N ALA A 19 -0.84 10.83 24.74
CA ALA A 19 -0.39 9.50 25.16
C ALA A 19 -0.93 8.37 24.25
N LEU A 20 -2.20 8.44 23.83
CA LEU A 20 -2.78 7.44 22.93
C LEU A 20 -2.10 7.47 21.55
N LEU A 21 -1.89 8.67 21.01
CA LEU A 21 -1.26 8.86 19.70
C LEU A 21 0.22 8.45 19.74
N ALA A 22 0.99 8.92 20.73
CA ALA A 22 2.41 8.59 20.87
C ALA A 22 2.65 7.09 21.05
N ARG A 23 1.76 6.39 21.77
CA ARG A 23 1.87 4.93 21.96
C ARG A 23 1.77 4.14 20.65
N HIS A 24 1.04 4.65 19.67
CA HIS A 24 0.68 3.92 18.45
C HIS A 24 1.29 4.51 17.17
N SER A 25 2.10 5.56 17.29
CA SER A 25 2.68 6.27 16.16
C SER A 25 3.96 6.98 16.58
N ASN A 26 5.08 6.56 15.98
CA ASN A 26 6.38 7.21 16.19
C ASN A 26 6.34 8.68 15.76
N PHE A 27 5.65 8.99 14.65
CA PHE A 27 5.45 10.37 14.20
C PHE A 27 4.87 11.26 15.30
N PHE A 28 3.79 10.81 15.96
CA PHE A 28 3.20 11.59 17.04
C PHE A 28 4.08 11.58 18.31
N ALA A 29 4.78 10.48 18.60
CA ALA A 29 5.70 10.40 19.73
C ALA A 29 6.82 11.45 19.60
N ASP A 30 7.47 11.52 18.45
CA ASP A 30 8.55 12.46 18.15
C ASP A 30 8.03 13.90 18.15
N LEU A 31 6.88 14.13 17.51
CA LEU A 31 6.24 15.44 17.46
C LEU A 31 5.90 16.01 18.84
N PHE A 32 5.50 15.16 19.79
CA PHE A 32 5.16 15.63 21.14
C PHE A 32 6.37 15.78 22.06
N GLN A 33 7.54 15.27 21.67
CA GLN A 33 8.81 15.53 22.36
C GLN A 33 9.45 16.86 21.92
N ASP A 34 9.13 17.36 20.72
CA ASP A 34 9.62 18.66 20.23
C ASP A 34 8.98 19.83 21.00
N PRO A 35 9.76 20.62 21.76
CA PRO A 35 9.26 21.79 22.49
C PRO A 35 8.66 22.87 21.60
N ASN A 36 9.02 22.89 20.31
CA ASN A 36 8.57 23.88 19.33
C ASN A 36 7.33 23.44 18.54
N ALA A 37 6.84 22.21 18.76
CA ALA A 37 5.68 21.69 18.05
C ALA A 37 4.43 22.53 18.34
N LYS A 38 3.91 23.20 17.31
CA LYS A 38 2.68 24.00 17.41
C LYS A 38 1.46 23.08 17.31
N GLU A 39 0.57 23.17 18.29
CA GLU A 39 -0.80 22.65 18.14
C GLU A 39 -1.67 23.63 17.33
N PRO A 40 -2.62 23.15 16.52
CA PRO A 40 -2.99 21.75 16.25
C PRO A 40 -2.11 21.05 15.21
N VAL A 41 -2.05 19.71 15.26
CA VAL A 41 -1.38 18.91 14.23
C VAL A 41 -2.27 18.82 13.00
N ILE A 42 -1.75 19.18 11.82
CA ILE A 42 -2.53 19.22 10.57
C ILE A 42 -1.99 18.18 9.59
N LEU A 43 -2.85 17.24 9.17
CA LEU A 43 -2.57 16.24 8.14
C LEU A 43 -3.37 16.59 6.87
N LYS A 44 -2.78 17.40 5.99
CA LYS A 44 -3.49 17.93 4.80
C LYS A 44 -3.70 16.88 3.70
N ASP A 45 -2.74 15.98 3.52
CA ASP A 45 -2.77 14.98 2.43
C ASP A 45 -3.23 13.60 2.93
N VAL A 46 -4.06 13.59 3.98
CA VAL A 46 -4.70 12.36 4.48
C VAL A 46 -6.19 12.57 4.38
N GLU A 47 -6.88 11.58 3.82
CA GLU A 47 -8.33 11.57 3.79
C GLU A 47 -8.88 11.37 5.20
N PRO A 48 -9.87 12.18 5.64
CA PRO A 48 -10.49 12.05 6.96
C PRO A 48 -10.98 10.63 7.28
N ARG A 49 -11.48 9.92 6.26
CA ARG A 49 -11.92 8.52 6.39
C ARG A 49 -10.76 7.59 6.72
N ASP A 50 -9.64 7.72 6.02
CA ASP A 50 -8.52 6.80 6.18
C ASP A 50 -7.87 7.02 7.55
N PHE A 51 -7.86 8.26 8.04
CA PHE A 51 -7.50 8.56 9.42
C PHE A 51 -8.51 8.03 10.43
N GLN A 52 -9.82 8.07 10.16
CA GLN A 52 -10.83 7.46 11.02
C GLN A 52 -10.58 5.96 11.23
N ASN A 53 -10.27 5.21 10.15
CA ASN A 53 -9.93 3.78 10.27
C ASN A 53 -8.72 3.55 11.19
N PHE A 54 -7.70 4.42 11.12
CA PHE A 54 -6.57 4.38 12.05
C PHE A 54 -7.00 4.68 13.49
N VAL A 55 -7.86 5.68 13.71
CA VAL A 55 -8.41 6.03 15.04
C VAL A 55 -9.19 4.85 15.64
N ASP A 56 -10.01 4.18 14.83
CA ASP A 56 -10.79 3.02 15.26
C ASP A 56 -9.87 1.85 15.64
N TYR A 57 -8.80 1.64 14.86
CA TYR A 57 -7.77 0.65 15.18
C TYR A 57 -7.05 0.95 16.50
N ILE A 58 -6.55 2.17 16.74
CA ILE A 58 -5.78 2.47 17.96
C ILE A 58 -6.64 2.43 19.24
N ARG A 59 -7.96 2.52 19.10
CA ARG A 59 -8.93 2.43 20.19
C ARG A 59 -9.37 0.99 20.48
N SER A 60 -9.58 0.18 19.44
CA SER A 60 -10.11 -1.19 19.57
C SER A 60 -9.04 -2.27 19.50
N SER A 61 -7.87 -1.96 18.94
CA SER A 61 -6.84 -2.94 18.50
C SER A 61 -7.36 -3.98 17.49
N ILE A 62 -8.49 -3.70 16.84
CA ILE A 62 -9.07 -4.54 15.80
C ILE A 62 -8.88 -3.84 14.46
N TYR A 63 -8.26 -4.52 13.50
CA TYR A 63 -8.13 -4.01 12.15
C TYR A 63 -9.42 -4.28 11.37
N SER A 64 -10.13 -3.22 11.03
CA SER A 64 -11.28 -3.25 10.14
C SER A 64 -11.40 -1.92 9.40
N LEU A 65 -11.63 -1.97 8.10
CA LEU A 65 -11.88 -0.78 7.30
C LEU A 65 -13.38 -0.60 7.07
N ASN A 66 -13.83 0.65 7.03
CA ASN A 66 -15.19 0.95 6.59
C ASN A 66 -15.38 0.57 5.11
N GLN A 67 -16.23 -0.45 4.86
CA GLN A 67 -16.53 -0.96 3.52
C GLN A 67 -17.74 -0.27 2.86
N GLN A 68 -18.53 0.49 3.63
CA GLN A 68 -19.79 1.10 3.19
C GLN A 68 -19.58 2.43 2.45
N THR A 69 -18.49 2.54 1.68
CA THR A 69 -18.16 3.77 0.97
C THR A 69 -18.32 3.61 -0.53
N PRO A 70 -18.84 4.63 -1.24
CA PRO A 70 -18.89 4.61 -2.70
C PRO A 70 -17.51 4.32 -3.30
N GLY A 71 -17.46 3.39 -4.25
CA GLY A 71 -16.21 3.01 -4.92
C GLY A 71 -15.23 2.20 -4.06
N TYR A 72 -15.67 1.60 -2.95
CA TYR A 72 -14.82 0.76 -2.12
C TYR A 72 -14.17 -0.37 -2.94
N ARG A 73 -12.84 -0.40 -2.94
CA ARG A 73 -12.03 -1.51 -3.44
C ARG A 73 -11.08 -1.96 -2.33
N ALA A 74 -11.20 -3.22 -1.93
CA ALA A 74 -10.43 -3.76 -0.81
C ALA A 74 -8.91 -3.61 -1.00
N ILE A 75 -8.37 -3.89 -2.19
CA ILE A 75 -6.95 -3.70 -2.51
C ILE A 75 -6.54 -2.25 -2.21
N ARG A 76 -7.24 -1.28 -2.80
CA ARG A 76 -6.91 0.14 -2.66
C ARG A 76 -7.04 0.65 -1.23
N ALA A 77 -8.11 0.26 -0.54
CA ALA A 77 -8.37 0.70 0.84
C ALA A 77 -7.32 0.16 1.82
N ASN A 78 -6.95 -1.13 1.72
CA ASN A 78 -5.91 -1.71 2.56
C ASN A 78 -4.52 -1.13 2.21
N THR A 79 -4.22 -0.89 0.94
CA THR A 79 -2.96 -0.23 0.54
C THR A 79 -2.85 1.19 1.10
N LEU A 80 -3.93 1.99 1.05
CA LEU A 80 -3.95 3.32 1.67
C LEU A 80 -3.73 3.24 3.19
N ALA A 81 -4.30 2.24 3.86
CA ALA A 81 -4.05 2.01 5.28
C ALA A 81 -2.58 1.64 5.57
N CYS A 82 -1.94 0.82 4.72
CA CYS A 82 -0.50 0.54 4.81
C CYS A 82 0.32 1.83 4.69
N LEU A 83 0.07 2.62 3.65
CA LEU A 83 0.80 3.87 3.39
C LEU A 83 0.60 4.89 4.53
N LEU A 84 -0.60 4.99 5.09
CA LEU A 84 -0.86 5.80 6.27
C LEU A 84 -0.09 5.29 7.49
N GLY A 85 -0.06 3.97 7.71
CA GLY A 85 0.74 3.35 8.76
C GLY A 85 2.22 3.69 8.64
N ILE A 86 2.77 3.66 7.43
CA ILE A 86 4.15 4.09 7.17
C ILE A 86 4.33 5.58 7.47
N ARG A 87 3.40 6.42 6.99
CA ARG A 87 3.45 7.88 7.19
C ARG A 87 3.45 8.27 8.67
N LEU A 88 2.67 7.56 9.48
CA LEU A 88 2.56 7.80 10.92
C LEU A 88 3.62 7.04 11.74
N GLY A 89 4.45 6.19 11.13
CA GLY A 89 5.32 5.28 11.88
C GLY A 89 4.53 4.34 12.80
N ALA A 90 3.33 3.94 12.38
CA ALA A 90 2.41 3.07 13.11
C ALA A 90 2.57 1.62 12.63
N LYS A 91 3.67 0.96 13.05
CA LYS A 91 4.06 -0.37 12.55
C LYS A 91 2.95 -1.41 12.68
N ALA A 92 2.30 -1.52 13.84
CA ALA A 92 1.26 -2.53 14.05
C ALA A 92 0.05 -2.35 13.11
N TYR A 93 -0.32 -1.09 12.82
CA TYR A 93 -1.40 -0.78 11.88
C TYR A 93 -1.00 -1.10 10.43
N HIS A 94 0.22 -0.69 10.03
CA HIS A 94 0.80 -1.06 8.73
C HIS A 94 0.81 -2.58 8.53
N ASP A 95 1.34 -3.31 9.51
CA ASP A 95 1.49 -4.75 9.44
C ASP A 95 0.15 -5.48 9.35
N ALA A 96 -0.88 -4.98 10.05
CA ALA A 96 -2.24 -5.50 9.96
C ALA A 96 -2.84 -5.26 8.56
N ALA A 97 -2.68 -4.05 8.03
CA ALA A 97 -3.14 -3.70 6.69
C ALA A 97 -2.43 -4.52 5.60
N LEU A 98 -1.11 -4.71 5.71
CA LEU A 98 -0.31 -5.47 4.74
C LEU A 98 -0.74 -6.93 4.69
N ARG A 99 -1.02 -7.54 5.85
CA ARG A 99 -1.57 -8.90 5.92
C ARG A 99 -2.92 -8.99 5.22
N GLN A 100 -3.78 -7.98 5.31
CA GLN A 100 -5.05 -7.97 4.56
C GLN A 100 -4.85 -7.85 3.06
N VAL A 101 -3.89 -7.03 2.60
CA VAL A 101 -3.50 -7.00 1.17
C VAL A 101 -3.01 -8.37 0.73
N TYR A 102 -2.13 -9.01 1.51
CA TYR A 102 -1.61 -10.35 1.23
C TYR A 102 -2.73 -11.39 1.11
N MET A 103 -3.67 -11.40 2.05
CA MET A 103 -4.81 -12.32 2.05
C MET A 103 -5.74 -12.15 0.83
N ILE A 104 -5.74 -10.97 0.19
CA ILE A 104 -6.48 -10.76 -1.07
C ILE A 104 -5.75 -11.41 -2.26
N PHE A 105 -4.42 -11.42 -2.25
CA PHE A 105 -3.59 -11.91 -3.36
C PHE A 105 -3.37 -13.43 -3.30
N GLU A 106 -3.07 -13.94 -2.10
CA GLU A 106 -2.66 -15.32 -1.89
C GLU A 106 -3.59 -16.39 -2.49
N PRO A 107 -4.93 -16.30 -2.40
CA PRO A 107 -5.81 -17.33 -2.93
C PRO A 107 -5.57 -17.57 -4.42
N LEU A 108 -5.38 -16.52 -5.22
CA LEU A 108 -5.13 -16.68 -6.65
C LEU A 108 -3.72 -17.16 -6.94
N ALA A 109 -2.71 -16.71 -6.20
CA ALA A 109 -1.34 -17.20 -6.34
C ALA A 109 -1.25 -18.73 -6.19
N ARG A 110 -2.05 -19.31 -5.29
CA ARG A 110 -2.08 -20.77 -5.02
C ARG A 110 -2.91 -21.57 -6.02
N LEU A 111 -3.74 -20.93 -6.85
CA LEU A 111 -4.59 -21.64 -7.81
C LEU A 111 -3.76 -22.11 -9.02
N ARG A 112 -3.81 -23.42 -9.34
CA ARG A 112 -3.15 -23.99 -10.53
C ARG A 112 -3.61 -23.39 -11.85
N THR A 113 -4.80 -22.79 -11.87
CA THR A 113 -5.38 -22.14 -13.05
C THR A 113 -5.29 -20.62 -12.98
N SER A 114 -4.38 -20.09 -12.16
CA SER A 114 -4.06 -18.66 -12.08
C SER A 114 -3.64 -18.15 -13.46
N ASN A 115 -4.09 -16.95 -13.78
CA ASN A 115 -3.67 -16.20 -14.96
C ASN A 115 -4.02 -14.73 -14.78
N ALA A 116 -3.48 -13.88 -15.66
CA ALA A 116 -3.69 -12.43 -15.61
C ALA A 116 -5.17 -12.02 -15.57
N ARG A 117 -6.05 -12.70 -16.33
CA ARG A 117 -7.49 -12.36 -16.41
C ARG A 117 -8.26 -12.62 -15.12
N LYS A 118 -7.77 -13.51 -14.27
CA LYS A 118 -8.38 -13.80 -12.96
C LYS A 118 -7.86 -12.89 -11.85
N SER A 119 -6.77 -12.17 -12.11
CA SER A 119 -6.16 -11.26 -11.14
C SER A 119 -7.10 -10.12 -10.80
N SER A 120 -7.28 -9.88 -9.50
CA SER A 120 -7.97 -8.70 -8.98
C SER A 120 -7.08 -7.44 -8.97
N ILE A 121 -5.77 -7.64 -9.12
CA ILE A 121 -4.76 -6.57 -9.23
C ILE A 121 -4.83 -5.98 -10.63
N ARG A 122 -5.01 -4.66 -10.70
CA ARG A 122 -5.03 -3.88 -11.94
C ARG A 122 -3.71 -3.13 -12.15
N ALA A 123 -3.48 -2.65 -13.38
CA ALA A 123 -2.30 -1.85 -13.69
C ALA A 123 -2.29 -0.55 -12.87
N SER A 124 -3.46 0.09 -12.69
CA SER A 124 -3.58 1.30 -11.85
C SER A 124 -3.29 1.07 -10.37
N ASP A 125 -3.44 -0.17 -9.87
CA ASP A 125 -3.06 -0.49 -8.49
C ASP A 125 -1.53 -0.57 -8.35
N VAL A 126 -0.84 -1.11 -9.36
CA VAL A 126 0.63 -1.16 -9.45
C VAL A 126 1.21 0.24 -9.65
N GLU A 127 0.61 1.02 -10.54
CA GLU A 127 0.99 2.43 -10.73
C GLU A 127 0.92 3.20 -9.42
N PHE A 128 -0.21 3.05 -8.72
CA PHE A 128 -0.42 3.74 -7.46
C PHE A 128 0.62 3.39 -6.42
N ILE A 129 0.94 2.09 -6.25
CA ILE A 129 1.96 1.72 -5.27
C ILE A 129 3.33 2.25 -5.68
N CYS A 130 3.68 2.20 -6.97
CA CYS A 130 4.94 2.75 -7.47
C CYS A 130 5.06 4.26 -7.20
N ILE A 131 4.00 5.04 -7.46
CA ILE A 131 3.99 6.49 -7.18
C ILE A 131 4.19 6.76 -5.69
N ASN A 132 3.51 6.01 -4.83
CA ASN A 132 3.50 6.26 -3.38
C ASN A 132 4.65 5.63 -2.60
N THR A 133 5.47 4.79 -3.25
CA THR A 133 6.64 4.13 -2.64
C THR A 133 7.95 4.41 -3.38
N SER A 134 7.90 5.22 -4.43
CA SER A 134 9.11 5.63 -5.15
C SER A 134 10.07 6.38 -4.22
N PRO A 135 11.37 6.07 -4.25
CA PRO A 135 12.38 6.80 -3.46
C PRO A 135 12.39 8.32 -3.76
N ASN A 136 11.97 8.68 -4.98
CA ASN A 136 11.90 10.06 -5.47
C ASN A 136 10.47 10.64 -5.42
N GLY A 137 9.52 9.93 -4.83
CA GLY A 137 8.12 10.36 -4.74
C GLY A 137 8.00 11.65 -3.92
N SER A 138 7.57 12.72 -4.59
CA SER A 138 7.29 14.03 -4.00
C SER A 138 6.09 13.96 -3.06
N THR A 139 6.26 13.46 -1.84
CA THR A 139 5.45 13.93 -0.72
C THR A 139 6.06 15.25 -0.25
N THR A 140 5.51 16.35 -0.77
CA THR A 140 5.73 17.69 -0.23
C THR A 140 5.48 17.68 1.28
N ASN A 141 6.50 18.09 2.04
CA ASN A 141 6.48 18.40 3.48
C ASN A 141 6.44 17.19 4.43
N THR A 142 7.59 16.81 5.00
CA THR A 142 8.17 17.41 6.22
C THR A 142 9.19 16.43 6.79
N VAL A 143 10.38 16.96 7.09
CA VAL A 143 11.49 16.43 7.92
C VAL A 143 11.16 15.14 8.69
N LEU A 144 11.62 13.99 8.19
CA LEU A 144 11.86 12.79 9.02
C LEU A 144 13.13 12.13 8.50
N ASN A 145 14.24 12.43 9.17
CA ASN A 145 15.55 11.82 8.96
C ASN A 145 15.56 10.41 9.57
N GLU A 146 14.93 9.43 8.89
CA GLU A 146 15.19 8.00 9.08
C GLU A 146 15.05 7.28 7.74
N SER A 147 16.00 7.55 6.84
CA SER A 147 15.95 7.11 5.44
C SER A 147 16.14 5.60 5.25
N GLY A 148 16.69 4.87 6.24
CA GLY A 148 16.93 3.42 6.11
C GLY A 148 15.67 2.56 6.29
N ALA A 149 15.03 2.66 7.47
CA ALA A 149 13.90 1.81 7.83
C ALA A 149 12.64 2.13 7.00
N ARG A 150 12.38 3.41 6.72
CA ARG A 150 11.21 3.84 5.93
C ARG A 150 11.30 3.40 4.47
N ASN A 151 12.49 3.47 3.87
CA ASN A 151 12.72 2.98 2.51
C ASN A 151 12.52 1.46 2.40
N LYS A 152 12.91 0.72 3.44
CA LYS A 152 12.72 -0.73 3.49
C LYS A 152 11.24 -1.11 3.62
N ILE A 153 10.48 -0.47 4.52
CA ILE A 153 9.04 -0.72 4.67
C ILE A 153 8.28 -0.32 3.39
N ASN A 154 8.64 0.80 2.75
CA ASN A 154 8.10 1.19 1.44
C ASN A 154 8.36 0.13 0.37
N SER A 155 9.53 -0.53 0.41
CA SER A 155 9.86 -1.61 -0.53
C SER A 155 9.02 -2.87 -0.32
N GLY A 156 8.62 -3.19 0.92
CA GLY A 156 7.87 -4.41 1.26
C GLY A 156 6.52 -4.47 0.55
N ILE A 157 5.68 -3.45 0.70
CA ILE A 157 4.37 -3.41 0.03
C ILE A 157 4.49 -3.34 -1.49
N ARG A 158 5.47 -2.61 -2.02
CA ARG A 158 5.71 -2.53 -3.47
C ARG A 158 6.07 -3.90 -4.04
N GLN A 159 7.00 -4.59 -3.38
CA GLN A 159 7.42 -5.92 -3.78
C GLN A 159 6.29 -6.94 -3.62
N LEU A 160 5.42 -6.80 -2.62
CA LEU A 160 4.21 -7.64 -2.49
C LEU A 160 3.33 -7.56 -3.74
N PHE A 161 3.08 -6.35 -4.26
CA PHE A 161 2.32 -6.18 -5.50
C PHE A 161 3.01 -6.86 -6.68
N PHE A 162 4.33 -6.70 -6.81
CA PHE A 162 5.08 -7.24 -7.94
C PHE A 162 5.10 -8.77 -7.91
N ASP A 163 5.41 -9.35 -6.75
CA ASP A 163 5.43 -10.79 -6.51
C ASP A 163 4.04 -11.39 -6.71
N ALA A 164 2.98 -10.71 -6.27
CA ALA A 164 1.61 -11.14 -6.49
C ALA A 164 1.26 -11.17 -7.99
N VAL A 165 1.54 -10.09 -8.74
CA VAL A 165 1.32 -10.08 -10.20
C VAL A 165 2.11 -11.20 -10.87
N ALA A 166 3.39 -11.35 -10.53
CA ALA A 166 4.24 -12.41 -11.06
C ALA A 166 3.66 -13.81 -10.76
N SER A 167 3.15 -14.03 -9.54
CA SER A 167 2.56 -15.32 -9.14
C SER A 167 1.21 -15.60 -9.81
N HIS A 168 0.41 -14.57 -10.11
CA HIS A 168 -0.90 -14.71 -10.74
C HIS A 168 -0.80 -14.98 -12.24
N TRP A 169 0.22 -14.43 -12.90
CA TRP A 169 0.35 -14.49 -14.36
C TRP A 169 0.96 -15.81 -14.80
N THR A 170 0.62 -16.28 -15.99
CA THR A 170 1.35 -17.39 -16.64
C THR A 170 2.57 -16.86 -17.38
N GLN A 171 3.52 -17.74 -17.75
CA GLN A 171 4.63 -17.38 -18.64
C GLN A 171 4.12 -16.77 -19.96
N SER A 172 3.02 -17.28 -20.50
CA SER A 172 2.39 -16.72 -21.69
C SER A 172 1.87 -15.31 -21.46
N ASN A 173 1.28 -15.01 -20.29
CA ASN A 173 0.88 -13.64 -19.97
C ASN A 173 2.08 -12.70 -19.89
N VAL A 174 3.18 -13.14 -19.27
CA VAL A 174 4.40 -12.32 -19.17
C VAL A 174 5.00 -12.03 -20.54
N LEU A 175 5.07 -13.03 -21.43
CA LEU A 175 5.60 -12.84 -22.79
C LEU A 175 4.72 -11.93 -23.66
N ASN A 176 3.43 -11.89 -23.39
CA ASN A 176 2.47 -11.04 -24.11
C ASN A 176 2.14 -9.75 -23.34
N ILE A 177 3.04 -9.29 -22.47
CA ILE A 177 2.86 -8.00 -21.78
C ILE A 177 2.81 -6.86 -22.80
N GLY A 178 1.75 -6.05 -22.71
CA GLY A 178 1.45 -5.01 -23.69
C GLY A 178 0.45 -5.41 -24.78
N ASP A 179 -0.01 -6.67 -24.82
CA ASP A 179 -1.24 -6.99 -25.53
C ASP A 179 -2.44 -6.37 -24.79
N THR A 180 -3.22 -5.57 -25.52
CA THR A 180 -4.45 -4.92 -25.06
C THR A 180 -5.44 -5.91 -24.42
N GLY A 181 -5.39 -7.19 -24.79
CA GLY A 181 -6.22 -8.25 -24.21
C GLY A 181 -5.93 -8.59 -22.75
N MET A 182 -4.88 -8.04 -22.14
CA MET A 182 -4.56 -8.19 -20.72
C MET A 182 -4.96 -7.00 -19.85
N ASP A 183 -5.23 -5.85 -20.45
CA ASP A 183 -5.67 -4.68 -19.70
C ASP A 183 -7.12 -4.86 -19.25
N THR A 184 -7.43 -4.35 -18.04
CA THR A 184 -8.80 -4.39 -17.53
C THR A 184 -9.59 -3.24 -18.15
N HIS A 185 -10.74 -3.54 -18.74
CA HIS A 185 -11.59 -2.50 -19.33
C HIS A 185 -11.98 -1.44 -18.29
N GLY A 186 -11.77 -0.16 -18.63
CA GLY A 186 -12.02 0.98 -17.74
C GLY A 186 -10.95 1.20 -16.66
N ASP A 187 -9.82 0.50 -16.71
CA ASP A 187 -8.65 0.83 -15.89
C ASP A 187 -7.95 2.08 -16.43
N THR A 188 -7.33 2.87 -15.55
CA THR A 188 -6.71 4.16 -15.91
C THR A 188 -5.27 4.04 -16.36
N ALA A 189 -4.68 2.84 -16.30
CA ALA A 189 -3.31 2.55 -16.68
C ALA A 189 -3.26 1.23 -17.48
N SER A 190 -2.20 1.04 -18.27
CA SER A 190 -1.96 -0.21 -19.00
C SER A 190 -0.78 -0.99 -18.40
N TRP A 191 -0.79 -2.32 -18.57
CA TRP A 191 0.34 -3.16 -18.17
C TRP A 191 1.60 -2.88 -18.98
N SER A 192 1.45 -2.43 -20.23
CA SER A 192 2.56 -1.97 -21.07
C SER A 192 3.28 -0.79 -20.42
N ASP A 193 2.53 0.21 -19.95
CA ASP A 193 3.10 1.39 -19.30
C ASP A 193 3.81 0.99 -18.01
N MET A 194 3.19 0.13 -17.20
CA MET A 194 3.81 -0.34 -15.96
C MET A 194 5.16 -1.01 -16.21
N TYR A 195 5.24 -1.87 -17.22
CA TYR A 195 6.47 -2.57 -17.60
C TYR A 195 7.54 -1.65 -18.17
N ASN A 196 7.17 -0.61 -18.90
CA ASN A 196 8.13 0.29 -19.53
C ASN A 196 8.60 1.40 -18.59
N VAL A 197 7.74 1.91 -17.72
CA VAL A 197 8.01 3.04 -16.81
C VAL A 197 8.73 2.56 -15.55
N TYR A 198 8.29 1.47 -14.91
CA TYR A 198 8.81 1.02 -13.62
C TYR A 198 9.83 -0.12 -13.80
N THR A 199 11.12 0.22 -13.77
CA THR A 199 12.22 -0.73 -14.04
C THR A 199 12.26 -1.92 -13.07
N ASP A 200 11.96 -1.71 -11.80
CA ASP A 200 11.92 -2.76 -10.78
C ASP A 200 10.73 -3.72 -10.96
N PHE A 201 9.57 -3.20 -11.37
CA PHE A 201 8.45 -4.03 -11.82
C PHE A 201 8.87 -4.88 -13.02
N ARG A 202 9.46 -4.26 -14.04
CA ARG A 202 9.99 -4.96 -15.23
C ARG A 202 10.94 -6.09 -14.86
N VAL A 203 11.92 -5.83 -14.00
CA VAL A 203 12.91 -6.82 -13.58
C VAL A 203 12.22 -7.98 -12.86
N THR A 204 11.27 -7.71 -11.96
CA THR A 204 10.53 -8.77 -11.25
C THR A 204 9.73 -9.64 -12.21
N ILE A 205 8.99 -9.01 -13.12
CA ILE A 205 8.17 -9.72 -14.11
C ILE A 205 9.03 -10.51 -15.09
N ALA A 206 10.12 -9.93 -15.63
CA ALA A 206 11.03 -10.64 -16.52
C ALA A 206 11.71 -11.83 -15.83
N SER A 207 12.17 -11.67 -14.59
CA SER A 207 12.79 -12.75 -13.81
C SER A 207 11.84 -13.91 -13.56
N SER A 208 10.54 -13.62 -13.45
CA SER A 208 9.52 -14.65 -13.26
C SER A 208 9.40 -15.63 -14.44
N LEU A 209 9.90 -15.29 -15.65
CA LEU A 209 9.85 -16.19 -16.81
C LEU A 209 10.65 -17.48 -16.59
N MET A 210 11.65 -17.45 -15.70
CA MET A 210 12.46 -18.61 -15.33
C MET A 210 11.65 -19.62 -14.50
N MET A 211 10.50 -19.22 -13.95
CA MET A 211 9.60 -20.11 -13.22
C MET A 211 8.50 -20.66 -14.13
N THR A 212 8.43 -21.98 -14.21
CA THR A 212 7.35 -22.68 -14.91
C THR A 212 6.02 -22.47 -14.20
N ASN A 213 4.91 -22.49 -14.95
CA ASN A 213 3.57 -22.18 -14.44
C ASN A 213 3.18 -22.95 -13.16
N SER A 214 3.61 -24.21 -13.01
CA SER A 214 3.32 -25.03 -11.84
C SER A 214 3.98 -24.54 -10.55
N TRP A 215 5.04 -23.72 -10.64
CA TRP A 215 5.82 -23.23 -9.51
C TRP A 215 5.64 -21.73 -9.25
N ARG A 216 4.81 -21.03 -10.04
CA ARG A 216 4.64 -19.57 -9.90
C ARG A 216 3.99 -19.15 -8.60
N ALA A 217 3.27 -20.05 -7.92
CA ALA A 217 2.79 -19.81 -6.57
C ALA A 217 3.92 -19.45 -5.59
N ALA A 218 5.14 -19.98 -5.80
CA ALA A 218 6.30 -19.69 -4.97
C ALA A 218 6.88 -18.28 -5.17
N LEU A 219 6.45 -17.55 -6.20
CA LEU A 219 6.85 -16.16 -6.42
C LEU A 219 6.20 -15.22 -5.39
N LEU A 220 5.02 -15.56 -4.89
CA LEU A 220 4.43 -14.88 -3.75
C LEU A 220 5.04 -15.46 -2.46
N ARG A 221 5.96 -14.70 -1.86
CA ARG A 221 6.69 -15.11 -0.65
C ARG A 221 5.76 -15.15 0.57
N PRO A 222 6.19 -15.73 1.70
CA PRO A 222 5.46 -15.59 2.96
C PRO A 222 5.27 -14.13 3.35
N VAL A 223 4.17 -13.81 4.05
CA VAL A 223 3.82 -12.42 4.39
C VAL A 223 4.89 -11.72 5.24
N GLU A 224 5.60 -12.50 6.06
CA GLU A 224 6.69 -12.07 6.94
C GLU A 224 7.82 -11.40 6.16
N ASP A 225 8.10 -11.85 4.94
CA ASP A 225 9.17 -11.30 4.10
C ASP A 225 8.87 -9.87 3.63
N TYR A 226 7.59 -9.46 3.63
CA TYR A 226 7.16 -8.12 3.27
C TYR A 226 6.98 -7.18 4.47
N LEU A 227 6.98 -7.71 5.69
CA LEU A 227 6.82 -6.95 6.94
C LEU A 227 8.15 -6.41 7.50
N ASN A 228 9.27 -6.75 6.85
CA ASN A 228 10.66 -6.57 7.32
C ASN A 228 11.35 -5.29 6.87
#